data_AF-W9G399-F1
#
_entry.id   AF-W9G399-F1
#
_cell.length_a   1.000
_cell.length_b   1.000
_cell.length_c   1.000
_cell.angle_alpha   90.00
_cell.angle_beta   90.00
_cell.angle_gamma   90.00
#
_symmetry.space_group_name_H-M   'P 1'
#
loop_
_entity.id
_entity.type
_entity.pdbx_description
1 polymer ?
#
loop_
_entity_poly.entity_id
_entity_poly.type
_entity_poly.pdbx_seq_one_letter_code
_entity_poly.pdbx_strand_id
1 'polypeptide(L)'
;MIPASFDYVAPTTVDEALAALAEHGDDAKVLAGGQSLLPILRMRLNAPGVVVDLGRIPDLQGVCDDGDHIVIGAMTTYAAVLADDLVSTHASLLSKAVATVADPQIRHRGTLGGALVHADPAGDVGAPVLALGAELVVAGPGGQTRTVTADDFFEDLFTTAVGEGELLTQIRIPKHTGWGAHYEKFVRVSHQWSIVAVAATVRSEGGTIAEARVGLTNMGSTPLRAVSVENALVGQPATDEAIRAAVASVADGTNPPSDLNGDSDYRRHLATVLTRRAVLAAAGA
;
A
#
# COMPACT_ATOMS: atom_id res chain seq x y z
N MET A 1 10.73 -21.99 -17.00
CA MET A 1 10.47 -21.29 -15.72
C MET A 1 11.54 -21.64 -14.69
N ILE A 2 12.79 -21.24 -14.95
CA ILE A 2 13.94 -21.45 -14.04
C ILE A 2 14.69 -20.11 -14.01
N PRO A 3 14.90 -19.50 -12.82
CA PRO A 3 15.63 -18.24 -12.72
C PRO A 3 17.09 -18.42 -13.16
N ALA A 4 17.79 -17.31 -13.40
CA ALA A 4 19.25 -17.35 -13.47
C ALA A 4 19.81 -17.77 -12.09
N SER A 5 21.02 -18.34 -12.08
CA SER A 5 21.73 -18.60 -10.82
C SER A 5 22.06 -17.29 -10.14
N PHE A 6 21.95 -17.27 -8.81
CA PHE A 6 22.33 -16.16 -7.95
C PHE A 6 22.85 -16.71 -6.62
N ASP A 7 23.72 -15.95 -5.97
CA ASP A 7 24.11 -16.20 -4.60
C ASP A 7 23.00 -15.72 -3.64
N TYR A 8 22.95 -16.32 -2.46
CA TYR A 8 21.91 -16.07 -1.47
C TYR A 8 22.52 -15.70 -0.13
N VAL A 9 22.14 -14.53 0.38
CA VAL A 9 22.58 -13.99 1.66
C VAL A 9 21.35 -13.82 2.56
N ALA A 10 21.41 -14.31 3.79
CA ALA A 10 20.31 -14.25 4.75
C ALA A 10 20.76 -13.58 6.06
N PRO A 11 20.92 -12.24 6.04
CA PRO A 11 21.33 -11.46 7.20
C PRO A 11 20.32 -11.60 8.34
N THR A 12 20.80 -11.36 9.57
CA THR A 12 19.99 -11.43 10.79
C THR A 12 19.73 -10.07 11.41
N THR A 13 20.39 -9.02 10.91
CA THR A 13 20.19 -7.62 11.31
C THR A 13 20.02 -6.71 10.10
N VAL A 14 19.45 -5.53 10.31
CA VAL A 14 19.32 -4.50 9.25
C VAL A 14 20.71 -4.04 8.79
N ASP A 15 21.66 -3.86 9.70
CA ASP A 15 23.02 -3.44 9.37
C ASP A 15 23.74 -4.46 8.47
N GLU A 16 23.59 -5.77 8.75
CA GLU A 16 24.13 -6.82 7.89
C GLU A 16 23.50 -6.80 6.49
N ALA A 17 22.19 -6.54 6.40
CA ALA A 17 21.50 -6.43 5.11
C ALA A 17 21.98 -5.21 4.31
N LEU A 18 22.10 -4.05 4.95
CA LEU A 18 22.63 -2.84 4.34
C LEU A 18 24.09 -3.01 3.90
N ALA A 19 24.91 -3.70 4.70
CA ALA A 19 26.29 -4.03 4.34
C ALA A 19 26.35 -4.92 3.10
N ALA A 20 25.50 -5.96 3.00
CA ALA A 20 25.43 -6.81 1.82
C ALA A 20 24.95 -6.04 0.58
N LEU A 21 23.99 -5.12 0.72
CA LEU A 21 23.56 -4.26 -0.38
C LEU A 21 24.68 -3.31 -0.82
N ALA A 22 25.45 -2.76 0.11
CA ALA A 22 26.58 -1.90 -0.21
C ALA A 22 27.74 -2.66 -0.88
N GLU A 23 27.99 -3.91 -0.48
CA GLU A 23 29.02 -4.78 -1.06
C GLU A 23 28.72 -5.13 -2.53
N HIS A 24 27.46 -5.45 -2.83
CA HIS A 24 27.06 -5.97 -4.14
C HIS A 24 26.43 -4.92 -5.06
N GLY A 25 26.03 -3.75 -4.55
CA GLY A 25 25.46 -2.66 -5.33
C GLY A 25 24.25 -3.08 -6.17
N ASP A 26 24.21 -2.64 -7.42
CA ASP A 26 23.12 -2.92 -8.38
C ASP A 26 22.91 -4.41 -8.68
N ASP A 27 23.89 -5.25 -8.38
CA ASP A 27 23.81 -6.70 -8.61
C ASP A 27 23.05 -7.43 -7.49
N ALA A 28 22.76 -6.74 -6.38
CA ALA A 28 21.94 -7.28 -5.30
C ALA A 28 20.45 -6.92 -5.45
N LYS A 29 19.59 -7.88 -5.11
CA LYS A 29 18.16 -7.64 -4.95
C LYS A 29 17.62 -8.13 -3.62
N VAL A 30 16.86 -7.27 -2.97
CA VAL A 30 16.19 -7.58 -1.69
C VAL A 30 15.06 -8.58 -1.90
N LEU A 31 15.07 -9.65 -1.13
CA LEU A 31 13.98 -10.62 -1.02
C LEU A 31 13.24 -10.41 0.30
N ALA A 32 11.99 -9.93 0.17
CA ALA A 32 11.01 -9.96 1.25
C ALA A 32 10.13 -11.23 1.13
N GLY A 33 8.81 -11.08 1.01
CA GLY A 33 7.89 -12.22 0.80
C GLY A 33 8.06 -12.99 -0.53
N GLY A 34 8.77 -12.42 -1.50
CA GLY A 34 9.07 -13.04 -2.79
C GLY A 34 7.90 -13.17 -3.77
N GLN A 35 6.72 -12.63 -3.44
CA GLN A 35 5.50 -12.83 -4.23
C GLN A 35 5.43 -12.00 -5.51
N SER A 36 6.25 -10.95 -5.64
CA SER A 36 6.48 -10.23 -6.91
C SER A 36 7.84 -10.56 -7.52
N LEU A 37 8.90 -10.59 -6.69
CA LEU A 37 10.27 -10.82 -7.17
C LEU A 37 10.48 -12.21 -7.78
N LEU A 38 10.08 -13.29 -7.10
CA LEU A 38 10.35 -14.64 -7.59
C LEU A 38 9.65 -14.95 -8.93
N PRO A 39 8.40 -14.50 -9.19
CA PRO A 39 7.82 -14.53 -10.53
C PRO A 39 8.69 -13.84 -11.59
N ILE A 40 9.15 -12.61 -11.32
CA ILE A 40 10.00 -11.81 -12.23
C ILE A 40 11.32 -12.55 -12.52
N LEU A 41 11.96 -13.13 -11.50
CA LEU A 41 13.20 -13.92 -11.67
C LEU A 41 12.96 -15.17 -12.52
N ARG A 42 11.86 -15.90 -12.33
CA ARG A 42 11.51 -17.12 -13.11
C ARG A 42 11.25 -16.82 -14.58
N MET A 43 10.80 -15.60 -14.89
CA MET A 43 10.62 -15.07 -16.24
C MET A 43 11.89 -14.41 -16.80
N ARG A 44 12.94 -14.27 -15.98
CA ARG A 44 14.22 -13.60 -16.32
C ARG A 44 14.04 -12.14 -16.74
N LEU A 45 13.01 -11.48 -16.22
CA LEU A 45 12.81 -10.04 -16.36
C LEU A 45 13.75 -9.25 -15.43
N ASN A 46 14.33 -9.93 -14.44
CA ASN A 46 15.43 -9.46 -13.61
C ASN A 46 16.34 -10.66 -13.31
N ALA A 47 17.66 -10.44 -13.22
CA ALA A 47 18.66 -11.49 -13.04
C ALA A 47 19.84 -10.96 -12.19
N PRO A 48 19.63 -10.77 -10.88
CA PRO A 48 20.66 -10.28 -9.97
C PRO A 48 21.69 -11.38 -9.73
N GLY A 49 22.95 -11.02 -9.50
CA GLY A 49 23.96 -11.96 -9.04
C GLY A 49 23.77 -12.35 -7.58
N VAL A 50 23.14 -11.51 -6.75
CA VAL A 50 22.91 -11.78 -5.32
C VAL A 50 21.48 -11.47 -4.90
N VAL A 51 20.91 -12.33 -4.06
CA VAL A 51 19.63 -12.10 -3.39
C VAL A 51 19.84 -11.98 -1.88
N VAL A 52 19.43 -10.85 -1.30
CA VAL A 52 19.52 -10.54 0.13
C VAL A 52 18.16 -10.75 0.78
N ASP A 53 17.99 -11.84 1.53
CA ASP A 53 16.73 -12.23 2.17
C ASP A 53 16.57 -11.65 3.57
N LEU A 54 15.57 -10.80 3.74
CA LEU A 54 15.27 -10.12 5.01
C LEU A 54 14.51 -11.00 6.00
N GLY A 55 14.12 -12.22 5.62
CA GLY A 55 13.23 -13.10 6.39
C GLY A 55 13.76 -13.52 7.77
N ARG A 56 15.05 -13.31 8.04
CA ARG A 56 15.71 -13.62 9.32
C ARG A 56 15.96 -12.41 10.22
N ILE A 57 15.48 -11.23 9.85
CA ILE A 57 15.63 -10.01 10.64
C ILE A 57 14.36 -9.81 11.49
N PRO A 58 14.39 -10.11 12.81
CA PRO A 58 13.20 -10.03 13.65
C PRO A 58 12.68 -8.61 13.81
N ASP A 59 13.57 -7.62 13.81
CA ASP A 59 13.23 -6.20 14.01
C ASP A 59 12.39 -5.59 12.88
N LEU A 60 12.28 -6.29 11.73
CA LEU A 60 11.44 -5.90 10.61
C LEU A 60 10.03 -6.47 10.70
N GLN A 61 9.67 -7.20 11.76
CA GLN A 61 8.40 -7.91 11.87
C GLN A 61 7.57 -7.40 13.07
N GLY A 62 6.25 -7.52 12.93
CA GLY A 62 5.31 -7.29 14.01
C GLY A 62 4.65 -5.92 13.95
N VAL A 63 3.74 -5.71 14.89
CA VAL A 63 2.97 -4.48 15.06
C VAL A 63 3.10 -4.04 16.50
N CYS A 64 3.31 -2.75 16.74
CA CYS A 64 3.30 -2.18 18.08
C CYS A 64 2.56 -0.84 18.13
N ASP A 65 2.15 -0.48 19.34
CA ASP A 65 1.57 0.81 19.68
C ASP A 65 2.69 1.82 19.94
N ASP A 66 2.60 3.01 19.34
CA ASP A 66 3.52 4.13 19.53
C ASP A 66 2.75 5.45 19.65
N GLY A 67 1.96 5.58 20.72
CA GLY A 67 1.26 6.82 21.06
C GLY A 67 0.13 7.12 20.07
N ASP A 68 0.30 8.15 19.23
CA ASP A 68 -0.69 8.52 18.21
C ASP A 68 -0.60 7.66 16.95
N HIS A 69 0.36 6.72 16.89
CA HIS A 69 0.59 5.84 15.75
C HIS A 69 0.54 4.36 16.15
N ILE A 70 0.28 3.51 15.17
CA ILE A 70 0.74 2.12 15.18
C ILE A 70 1.97 2.01 14.28
N VAL A 71 2.90 1.13 14.63
CA VAL A 71 4.12 0.88 13.83
C VAL A 71 4.09 -0.56 13.37
N ILE A 72 4.22 -0.75 12.06
CA ILE A 72 4.23 -2.07 11.41
C ILE A 72 5.61 -2.29 10.80
N GLY A 73 6.30 -3.36 11.18
CA GLY A 73 7.57 -3.73 10.57
C GLY A 73 7.38 -4.09 9.09
N ALA A 74 8.31 -3.70 8.22
CA ALA A 74 8.22 -3.87 6.77
C ALA A 74 8.08 -5.33 6.31
N MET A 75 8.61 -6.28 7.08
CA MET A 75 8.52 -7.74 6.85
C MET A 75 7.29 -8.38 7.47
N THR A 76 6.38 -7.60 8.07
CA THR A 76 5.09 -8.12 8.56
C THR A 76 4.27 -8.63 7.39
N THR A 77 3.90 -9.91 7.43
CA THR A 77 3.13 -10.55 6.37
C THR A 77 1.70 -10.04 6.36
N TYR A 78 1.05 -10.08 5.21
CA TYR A 78 -0.37 -9.74 5.11
C TYR A 78 -1.25 -10.57 6.05
N ALA A 79 -0.92 -11.85 6.24
CA ALA A 79 -1.62 -12.71 7.19
C ALA A 79 -1.48 -12.21 8.64
N ALA A 80 -0.29 -11.76 9.04
CA ALA A 80 -0.08 -11.16 10.35
C ALA A 80 -0.80 -9.82 10.50
N VAL A 81 -0.76 -8.95 9.48
CA VAL A 81 -1.52 -7.68 9.47
C VAL A 81 -3.03 -7.91 9.65
N LEU A 82 -3.59 -8.96 9.06
CA LEU A 82 -5.01 -9.30 9.19
C LEU A 82 -5.40 -9.86 10.56
N ALA A 83 -4.44 -10.50 11.25
CA ALA A 83 -4.67 -11.12 12.55
C ALA A 83 -4.43 -10.17 13.72
N ASP A 84 -3.93 -8.95 13.46
CA ASP A 84 -3.49 -8.02 14.49
C ASP A 84 -4.60 -7.07 14.95
N ASP A 85 -4.82 -7.02 16.27
CA ASP A 85 -5.87 -6.21 16.89
C ASP A 85 -5.60 -4.71 16.80
N LEU A 86 -4.33 -4.28 16.83
CA LEU A 86 -3.97 -2.87 16.68
C LEU A 86 -4.29 -2.40 15.26
N VAL A 87 -3.98 -3.20 14.25
CA VAL A 87 -4.31 -2.86 12.86
C VAL A 87 -5.82 -2.78 12.66
N SER A 88 -6.58 -3.79 13.10
CA SER A 88 -8.03 -3.80 12.91
C SER A 88 -8.74 -2.65 13.66
N THR A 89 -8.21 -2.23 14.81
CA THR A 89 -8.74 -1.14 15.64
C THR A 89 -8.34 0.25 15.17
N HIS A 90 -7.06 0.45 14.84
CA HIS A 90 -6.49 1.77 14.58
C HIS A 90 -6.32 2.09 13.09
N ALA A 91 -6.28 1.07 12.22
CA ALA A 91 -6.06 1.21 10.78
C ALA A 91 -6.99 0.26 9.99
N SER A 92 -8.28 0.23 10.34
CA SER A 92 -9.26 -0.70 9.76
C SER A 92 -9.30 -0.68 8.22
N LEU A 93 -9.01 0.48 7.60
CA LEU A 93 -8.89 0.61 6.15
C LEU A 93 -7.80 -0.30 5.56
N LEU A 94 -6.62 -0.36 6.19
CA LEU A 94 -5.54 -1.25 5.78
C LEU A 94 -5.95 -2.71 5.92
N SER A 95 -6.55 -3.09 7.05
CA SER A 95 -7.04 -4.46 7.27
C SER A 95 -8.04 -4.88 6.18
N LYS A 96 -8.99 -4.00 5.82
CA LYS A 96 -9.98 -4.28 4.77
C LYS A 96 -9.34 -4.44 3.39
N ALA A 97 -8.35 -3.60 3.06
CA ALA A 97 -7.64 -3.72 1.80
C ALA A 97 -6.82 -5.02 1.72
N VAL A 98 -6.06 -5.34 2.77
CA VAL A 98 -5.23 -6.56 2.85
C VAL A 98 -6.06 -7.83 2.72
N ALA A 99 -7.30 -7.84 3.20
CA ALA A 99 -8.20 -8.99 3.06
C ALA A 99 -8.51 -9.35 1.60
N THR A 100 -8.37 -8.38 0.69
CA THR A 100 -8.61 -8.54 -0.76
C THR A 100 -7.35 -8.82 -1.57
N VAL A 101 -6.17 -8.78 -0.93
CA VAL A 101 -4.88 -8.99 -1.58
C VAL A 101 -4.73 -10.47 -1.90
N ALA A 102 -4.76 -10.80 -3.19
CA ALA A 102 -4.45 -12.13 -3.71
C ALA A 102 -5.19 -13.27 -2.96
N ASP A 103 -4.55 -14.42 -2.76
CA ASP A 103 -5.07 -15.57 -2.02
C ASP A 103 -4.38 -15.75 -0.65
N PRO A 104 -4.88 -16.65 0.22
CA PRO A 104 -4.26 -16.91 1.51
C PRO A 104 -2.78 -17.30 1.43
N GLN A 105 -2.34 -18.06 0.43
CA GLN A 105 -0.96 -18.52 0.29
C GLN A 105 -0.01 -17.35 0.02
N ILE A 106 -0.41 -16.46 -0.89
CA ILE A 106 0.30 -15.20 -1.14
C ILE A 106 0.28 -14.35 0.12
N ARG A 107 -0.83 -14.24 0.87
CA ARG A 107 -0.87 -13.45 2.10
C ARG A 107 0.01 -13.96 3.24
N HIS A 108 0.26 -15.27 3.32
CA HIS A 108 1.19 -15.83 4.32
C HIS A 108 2.66 -15.54 4.03
N ARG A 109 3.00 -15.15 2.79
CA ARG A 109 4.38 -14.83 2.41
C ARG A 109 4.58 -13.35 2.11
N GLY A 110 3.67 -12.76 1.36
CA GLY A 110 3.70 -11.35 0.98
C GLY A 110 3.73 -10.45 2.21
N THR A 111 4.61 -9.47 2.17
CA THR A 111 4.88 -8.53 3.26
C THR A 111 4.36 -7.16 2.91
N LEU A 112 3.89 -6.40 3.90
CA LEU A 112 3.40 -5.04 3.69
C LEU A 112 4.48 -4.14 3.05
N GLY A 113 5.68 -4.10 3.63
CA GLY A 113 6.78 -3.27 3.13
C GLY A 113 7.24 -3.69 1.74
N GLY A 114 7.40 -5.00 1.49
CA GLY A 114 7.77 -5.51 0.16
C GLY A 114 6.78 -5.11 -0.94
N ALA A 115 5.49 -4.97 -0.64
CA ALA A 115 4.50 -4.51 -1.62
C ALA A 115 4.52 -2.99 -1.83
N LEU A 116 4.76 -2.21 -0.77
CA LEU A 116 4.90 -0.76 -0.87
C LEU A 116 6.15 -0.39 -1.68
N VAL A 117 7.30 -1.01 -1.38
CA VAL A 117 8.56 -0.81 -2.13
C VAL A 117 8.45 -1.32 -3.57
N HIS A 118 7.61 -2.32 -3.83
CA HIS A 118 7.38 -2.76 -5.20
C HIS A 118 6.70 -1.68 -6.05
N ALA A 119 5.85 -0.83 -5.46
CA ALA A 119 5.20 0.31 -6.12
C ALA A 119 4.51 0.00 -7.46
N ASP A 120 3.85 -1.15 -7.54
CA ASP A 120 2.88 -1.40 -8.61
C ASP A 120 1.60 -0.58 -8.31
N PRO A 121 1.15 0.34 -9.19
CA PRO A 121 -0.04 1.15 -8.97
C PRO A 121 -1.32 0.30 -8.86
N ALA A 122 -1.33 -0.92 -9.38
CA ALA A 122 -2.45 -1.84 -9.23
C ALA A 122 -2.49 -2.54 -7.86
N GLY A 123 -1.46 -2.36 -7.03
CA GLY A 123 -1.34 -2.95 -5.70
C GLY A 123 -2.24 -2.33 -4.65
N ASP A 124 -2.86 -3.19 -3.85
CA ASP A 124 -3.99 -2.80 -3.01
C ASP A 124 -3.62 -2.02 -1.75
N VAL A 125 -2.35 -2.03 -1.33
CA VAL A 125 -1.94 -1.44 -0.04
C VAL A 125 -1.38 -0.02 -0.15
N GLY A 126 -0.97 0.42 -1.35
CA GLY A 126 -0.44 1.77 -1.55
C GLY A 126 -1.47 2.85 -1.26
N ALA A 127 -2.67 2.75 -1.85
CA ALA A 127 -3.73 3.74 -1.66
C ALA A 127 -4.26 3.82 -0.21
N PRO A 128 -4.47 2.72 0.53
CA PRO A 128 -4.76 2.77 1.97
C PRO A 128 -3.68 3.44 2.80
N VAL A 129 -2.40 3.11 2.57
CA VAL A 129 -1.27 3.69 3.33
C VAL A 129 -1.16 5.19 3.07
N LEU A 130 -1.36 5.61 1.81
CA LEU A 130 -1.43 7.01 1.43
C LEU A 130 -2.62 7.74 2.06
N ALA A 131 -3.83 7.16 1.97
CA ALA A 131 -5.03 7.76 2.54
C ALA A 131 -4.96 7.91 4.07
N LEU A 132 -4.33 6.94 4.75
CA LEU A 132 -4.13 6.99 6.20
C LEU A 132 -3.03 7.98 6.63
N GLY A 133 -2.33 8.64 5.69
CA GLY A 133 -1.27 9.59 6.01
C GLY A 133 -0.09 8.93 6.72
N ALA A 134 0.30 7.73 6.28
CA ALA A 134 1.38 7.00 6.89
C ALA A 134 2.74 7.68 6.69
N GLU A 135 3.69 7.36 7.57
CA GLU A 135 5.08 7.72 7.49
C GLU A 135 5.93 6.44 7.34
N LEU A 136 6.88 6.45 6.41
CA LEU A 136 7.70 5.29 6.04
C LEU A 136 9.15 5.53 6.49
N VAL A 137 9.64 4.64 7.36
CA VAL A 137 10.99 4.74 7.93
C VAL A 137 11.96 3.96 7.06
N VAL A 138 12.88 4.67 6.44
CA VAL A 138 13.91 4.13 5.54
C VAL A 138 15.24 4.16 6.27
N ALA A 139 15.90 3.01 6.35
CA ALA A 139 17.25 2.87 6.88
C ALA A 139 18.26 2.86 5.73
N GLY A 140 19.38 3.53 5.90
CA GLY A 140 20.48 3.61 4.95
C GLY A 140 21.83 3.28 5.59
N PRO A 141 22.92 3.36 4.80
CA PRO A 141 24.25 2.96 5.24
C PRO A 141 24.71 3.68 6.52
N GLY A 142 25.48 2.97 7.35
CA GLY A 142 26.03 3.54 8.59
C GLY A 142 25.00 3.79 9.69
N GLY A 143 23.85 3.10 9.65
CA GLY A 143 22.81 3.18 10.67
C GLY A 143 21.93 4.44 10.58
N GLN A 144 22.00 5.19 9.47
CA GLN A 144 21.16 6.36 9.26
C GLN A 144 19.71 5.94 9.04
N THR A 145 18.78 6.68 9.61
CA THR A 145 17.35 6.50 9.36
C THR A 145 16.71 7.83 8.99
N ARG A 146 15.74 7.78 8.08
CA ARG A 146 14.92 8.92 7.69
C ARG A 146 13.47 8.50 7.56
N THR A 147 12.58 9.46 7.75
CA THR A 147 11.14 9.27 7.61
C THR A 147 10.66 9.98 6.35
N VAL A 148 9.89 9.29 5.52
CA VAL A 148 9.27 9.79 4.29
C VAL A 148 7.76 9.75 4.46
N THR A 149 7.05 10.82 4.12
CA THR A 149 5.58 10.79 4.14
C THR A 149 5.07 9.87 3.03
N ALA A 150 3.88 9.28 3.19
CA ALA A 150 3.30 8.47 2.13
C ALA A 150 3.05 9.28 0.85
N ASP A 151 2.77 10.59 0.97
CA ASP A 151 2.62 11.51 -0.16
C ASP A 151 3.91 11.65 -0.98
N ASP A 152 5.08 11.58 -0.34
CA ASP A 152 6.39 11.68 -1.00
C ASP A 152 7.04 10.32 -1.30
N PHE A 153 6.42 9.21 -0.90
CA PHE A 153 7.05 7.89 -0.99
C PHE A 153 6.95 7.25 -2.38
N PHE A 154 5.84 7.44 -3.08
CA PHE A 154 5.61 6.85 -4.40
C PHE A 154 5.94 7.87 -5.49
N GLU A 155 7.00 7.61 -6.25
CA GLU A 155 7.52 8.58 -7.22
C GLU A 155 7.01 8.30 -8.64
N ASP A 156 7.00 7.03 -9.06
CA ASP A 156 6.48 6.58 -10.35
C ASP A 156 6.21 5.08 -10.34
N LEU A 157 5.81 4.51 -11.49
CA LEU A 157 5.65 3.08 -11.70
C LEU A 157 6.92 2.32 -11.28
N PHE A 158 6.77 1.41 -10.31
CA PHE A 158 7.87 0.63 -9.72
C PHE A 158 9.00 1.46 -9.08
N THR A 159 8.74 2.74 -8.77
CA THR A 159 9.74 3.67 -8.24
C THR A 159 9.23 4.30 -6.94
N THR A 160 10.07 4.26 -5.91
CA THR A 160 9.78 4.84 -4.59
C THR A 160 10.95 5.68 -4.12
N ALA A 161 10.72 6.44 -3.05
CA ALA A 161 11.77 7.17 -2.37
C ALA A 161 12.86 6.27 -1.74
N VAL A 162 12.72 4.94 -1.67
CA VAL A 162 13.79 4.05 -1.19
C VAL A 162 14.93 4.02 -2.22
N GLY A 163 16.08 4.58 -1.86
CA GLY A 163 17.25 4.67 -2.70
C GLY A 163 18.12 3.41 -2.71
N GLU A 164 19.21 3.49 -3.48
CA GLU A 164 20.24 2.45 -3.53
C GLU A 164 20.87 2.23 -2.14
N GLY A 165 21.01 0.96 -1.74
CA GLY A 165 21.56 0.61 -0.44
C GLY A 165 20.69 1.01 0.75
N GLU A 166 19.42 1.35 0.54
CA GLU A 166 18.46 1.62 1.60
C GLU A 166 17.41 0.50 1.74
N LEU A 167 16.76 0.46 2.90
CA LEU A 167 15.70 -0.49 3.23
C LEU A 167 14.53 0.22 3.89
N LEU A 168 13.31 -0.03 3.41
CA LEU A 168 12.12 0.27 4.20
C LEU A 168 12.09 -0.66 5.42
N THR A 169 12.05 -0.07 6.61
CA THR A 169 12.09 -0.83 7.87
C THR A 169 10.75 -0.83 8.61
N GLN A 170 10.04 0.29 8.59
CA GLN A 170 8.77 0.45 9.31
C GLN A 170 7.76 1.30 8.53
N ILE A 171 6.48 1.01 8.75
CA ILE A 171 5.34 1.80 8.31
C ILE A 171 4.63 2.30 9.56
N ARG A 172 4.66 3.61 9.81
CA ARG A 172 4.01 4.26 10.95
C ARG A 172 2.69 4.84 10.46
N ILE A 173 1.58 4.44 11.06
CA ILE A 173 0.24 4.82 10.63
C ILE A 173 -0.45 5.58 11.77
N PRO A 174 -0.88 6.84 11.56
CA PRO A 174 -1.69 7.56 12.54
C PRO A 174 -2.95 6.77 12.91
N LYS A 175 -3.33 6.78 14.19
CA LYS A 175 -4.50 6.04 14.66
C LYS A 175 -5.80 6.70 14.19
N HIS A 176 -6.61 5.94 13.46
CA HIS A 176 -7.96 6.29 13.00
C HIS A 176 -9.03 5.55 13.80
N THR A 177 -8.85 5.42 15.12
CA THR A 177 -9.78 4.68 16.00
C THR A 177 -11.19 5.25 15.92
N GLY A 178 -12.16 4.35 15.71
CA GLY A 178 -13.58 4.72 15.62
C GLY A 178 -13.98 5.35 14.29
N TRP A 179 -13.06 5.52 13.35
CA TRP A 179 -13.41 5.91 11.98
C TRP A 179 -14.03 4.72 11.25
N GLY A 180 -15.03 4.99 10.41
CA GLY A 180 -15.51 4.00 9.47
C GLY A 180 -14.55 3.84 8.30
N ALA A 181 -14.53 2.65 7.70
CA ALA A 181 -13.58 2.32 6.65
C ALA A 181 -14.15 1.32 5.65
N HIS A 182 -13.80 1.49 4.38
CA HIS A 182 -14.16 0.58 3.30
C HIS A 182 -13.09 0.57 2.20
N TYR A 183 -12.82 -0.61 1.63
CA TYR A 183 -11.98 -0.78 0.45
C TYR A 183 -12.83 -1.39 -0.67
N GLU A 184 -13.26 -0.58 -1.63
CA GLU A 184 -14.09 -1.01 -2.74
C GLU A 184 -13.18 -1.40 -3.91
N LYS A 185 -12.98 -2.71 -4.12
CA LYS A 185 -12.13 -3.24 -5.19
C LYS A 185 -12.95 -3.79 -6.34
N PHE A 186 -12.65 -3.32 -7.55
CA PHE A 186 -13.23 -3.85 -8.78
C PHE A 186 -12.22 -4.71 -9.55
N VAL A 187 -12.61 -5.97 -9.78
CA VAL A 187 -11.83 -6.98 -10.51
C VAL A 187 -12.75 -7.87 -11.35
N ARG A 188 -12.22 -8.50 -12.40
CA ARG A 188 -12.99 -9.45 -13.22
C ARG A 188 -13.04 -10.84 -12.58
N VAL A 189 -11.99 -11.20 -11.86
CA VAL A 189 -11.82 -12.51 -11.24
C VAL A 189 -11.24 -12.31 -9.84
N SER A 190 -11.62 -13.18 -8.90
CA SER A 190 -11.08 -13.14 -7.54
C SER A 190 -9.54 -13.14 -7.55
N HIS A 191 -8.95 -12.44 -6.58
CA HIS A 191 -7.51 -12.35 -6.35
C HIS A 191 -6.69 -11.61 -7.43
N GLN A 192 -7.33 -11.07 -8.48
CA GLN A 192 -6.67 -10.23 -9.48
C GLN A 192 -6.17 -8.91 -8.85
N TRP A 193 -5.15 -8.31 -9.46
CA TRP A 193 -4.81 -6.90 -9.25
C TRP A 193 -6.02 -6.00 -9.57
N SER A 194 -6.10 -4.86 -8.87
CA SER A 194 -7.23 -3.95 -9.00
C SER A 194 -7.29 -3.33 -10.40
N ILE A 195 -8.44 -3.40 -11.07
CA ILE A 195 -8.70 -2.58 -12.25
C ILE A 195 -8.86 -1.13 -11.79
N VAL A 196 -9.71 -0.94 -10.79
CA VAL A 196 -9.81 0.28 -9.98
C VAL A 196 -10.16 -0.18 -8.57
N ALA A 197 -9.58 0.44 -7.56
CA ALA A 197 -10.08 0.32 -6.20
C ALA A 197 -10.03 1.66 -5.48
N VAL A 198 -10.91 1.79 -4.48
CA VAL A 198 -11.00 3.00 -3.67
C VAL A 198 -10.90 2.65 -2.20
N ALA A 199 -9.93 3.26 -1.54
CA ALA A 199 -9.74 3.20 -0.10
C ALA A 199 -10.39 4.43 0.54
N ALA A 200 -11.44 4.26 1.34
CA ALA A 200 -12.12 5.35 2.02
C ALA A 200 -12.14 5.12 3.54
N THR A 201 -11.73 6.13 4.30
CA THR A 201 -12.01 6.19 5.75
C THR A 201 -12.64 7.52 6.11
N VAL A 202 -13.66 7.47 6.97
CA VAL A 202 -14.54 8.61 7.26
C VAL A 202 -14.80 8.67 8.76
N ARG A 203 -14.70 9.88 9.31
CA ARG A 203 -15.19 10.20 10.66
C ARG A 203 -16.50 10.96 10.52
N SER A 204 -17.59 10.36 11.00
CA SER A 204 -18.92 10.97 10.99
C SER A 204 -19.29 11.50 12.37
N GLU A 205 -19.91 12.69 12.43
CA GLU A 205 -20.42 13.31 13.66
C GLU A 205 -21.82 13.85 13.41
N GLY A 206 -22.82 13.43 14.20
CA GLY A 206 -24.18 13.94 14.06
C GLY A 206 -24.81 13.73 12.67
N GLY A 207 -24.37 12.70 11.92
CA GLY A 207 -24.84 12.42 10.56
C GLY A 207 -24.18 13.25 9.45
N THR A 208 -23.16 14.05 9.79
CA THR A 208 -22.31 14.75 8.80
C THR A 208 -20.91 14.15 8.79
N ILE A 209 -20.21 14.30 7.67
CA ILE A 209 -18.83 13.89 7.51
C ILE A 209 -17.94 14.97 8.13
N ALA A 210 -17.32 14.68 9.26
CA ALA A 210 -16.39 15.59 9.92
C ALA A 210 -15.01 15.55 9.25
N GLU A 211 -14.55 14.35 8.88
CA GLU A 211 -13.32 14.15 8.10
C GLU A 211 -13.46 12.97 7.15
N ALA A 212 -12.74 13.05 6.03
CA ALA A 212 -12.62 11.96 5.06
C ALA A 212 -11.19 11.85 4.56
N ARG A 213 -10.79 10.61 4.24
CA ARG A 213 -9.57 10.29 3.50
C ARG A 213 -9.91 9.32 2.38
N VAL A 214 -9.43 9.60 1.17
CA VAL A 214 -9.78 8.85 -0.04
C VAL A 214 -8.53 8.59 -0.88
N GLY A 215 -8.18 7.31 -1.02
CA GLY A 215 -7.10 6.84 -1.88
C GLY A 215 -7.63 6.08 -3.10
N LEU A 216 -6.97 6.21 -4.24
CA LEU A 216 -7.30 5.56 -5.51
C LEU A 216 -6.17 4.61 -5.93
N THR A 217 -6.53 3.34 -6.15
CA THR A 217 -5.64 2.31 -6.68
C THR A 217 -5.79 2.23 -8.20
N ASN A 218 -4.67 2.16 -8.92
CA ASN A 218 -4.58 2.01 -10.38
C ASN A 218 -5.21 3.15 -11.20
N MET A 219 -5.20 4.37 -10.66
CA MET A 219 -5.72 5.59 -11.30
C MET A 219 -4.62 6.55 -11.79
N GLY A 220 -3.36 6.13 -11.71
CA GLY A 220 -2.17 6.85 -12.16
C GLY A 220 -0.98 5.90 -12.20
N SER A 221 0.23 6.43 -12.38
CA SER A 221 1.46 5.62 -12.26
C SER A 221 1.82 5.28 -10.81
N THR A 222 1.22 5.97 -9.85
CA THR A 222 1.31 5.75 -8.41
C THR A 222 -0.09 5.64 -7.78
N PRO A 223 -0.24 5.12 -6.54
CA PRO A 223 -1.46 5.34 -5.77
C PRO A 223 -1.72 6.84 -5.60
N LEU A 224 -2.98 7.26 -5.72
CA LEU A 224 -3.34 8.68 -5.66
C LEU A 224 -4.21 8.99 -4.45
N ARG A 225 -4.10 10.22 -3.93
CA ARG A 225 -5.00 10.75 -2.90
C ARG A 225 -5.98 11.75 -3.51
N ALA A 226 -7.28 11.52 -3.32
CA ALA A 226 -8.33 12.36 -3.89
C ALA A 226 -8.65 13.56 -2.96
N VAL A 227 -7.66 14.42 -2.71
CA VAL A 227 -7.75 15.54 -1.75
C VAL A 227 -8.92 16.49 -2.06
N SER A 228 -9.21 16.74 -3.35
CA SER A 228 -10.36 17.56 -3.76
C SER A 228 -11.68 16.97 -3.29
N VAL A 229 -11.82 15.65 -3.36
CA VAL A 229 -13.01 14.90 -2.90
C VAL A 229 -13.07 14.89 -1.38
N GLU A 230 -11.94 14.68 -0.69
CA GLU A 230 -11.87 14.76 0.78
C GLU A 230 -12.43 16.11 1.26
N ASN A 231 -11.96 17.21 0.67
CA ASN A 231 -12.41 18.56 1.00
C ASN A 231 -13.89 18.80 0.66
N ALA A 232 -14.39 18.24 -0.43
CA ALA A 232 -15.79 18.36 -0.82
C ALA A 232 -16.74 17.58 0.10
N LEU A 233 -16.27 16.51 0.73
CA LEU A 233 -17.04 15.69 1.66
C LEU A 233 -17.17 16.32 3.06
N VAL A 234 -16.15 17.04 3.53
CA VAL A 234 -16.16 17.65 4.87
C VAL A 234 -17.34 18.61 5.03
N GLY A 235 -18.10 18.43 6.11
CA GLY A 235 -19.30 19.19 6.44
C GLY A 235 -20.56 18.76 5.71
N GLN A 236 -20.48 17.82 4.75
CA GLN A 236 -21.65 17.32 4.05
C GLN A 236 -22.42 16.28 4.89
N PRO A 237 -23.74 16.17 4.71
CA PRO A 237 -24.50 15.05 5.24
C PRO A 237 -23.97 13.72 4.68
N ALA A 238 -23.90 12.68 5.52
CA ALA A 238 -23.58 11.32 5.10
C ALA A 238 -24.77 10.67 4.38
N THR A 239 -25.22 11.28 3.28
CA THR A 239 -26.33 10.80 2.45
C THR A 239 -25.84 10.55 1.04
N ASP A 240 -26.56 9.67 0.34
CA ASP A 240 -26.23 9.31 -1.04
C ASP A 240 -26.16 10.51 -2.00
N GLU A 241 -27.14 11.42 -1.91
CA GLU A 241 -27.18 12.61 -2.76
C GLU A 241 -25.94 13.49 -2.57
N ALA A 242 -25.60 13.80 -1.32
CA ALA A 242 -24.48 14.68 -0.99
C ALA A 242 -23.13 14.04 -1.36
N ILE A 243 -22.95 12.75 -1.04
CA ILE A 243 -21.73 12.00 -1.38
C ILE A 243 -21.57 11.92 -2.91
N ARG A 244 -22.62 11.60 -3.65
CA ARG A 244 -22.57 11.55 -5.12
C ARG A 244 -22.15 12.89 -5.73
N ALA A 245 -22.65 14.01 -5.19
CA ALA A 245 -22.26 15.33 -5.66
C ALA A 245 -20.77 15.61 -5.36
N ALA A 246 -20.30 15.29 -4.15
CA ALA A 246 -18.92 15.53 -3.72
C ALA A 246 -17.88 14.71 -4.49
N VAL A 247 -18.20 13.47 -4.90
CA VAL A 247 -17.26 12.57 -5.59
C VAL A 247 -17.30 12.69 -7.12
N ALA A 248 -18.15 13.56 -7.67
CA ALA A 248 -18.37 13.65 -9.12
C ALA A 248 -17.08 13.93 -9.92
N SER A 249 -16.17 14.71 -9.34
CA SER A 249 -14.87 15.09 -9.92
C SER A 249 -13.70 14.19 -9.48
N VAL A 250 -13.94 13.02 -8.86
CA VAL A 250 -12.85 12.17 -8.35
C VAL A 250 -11.85 11.73 -9.41
N ALA A 251 -12.29 11.65 -10.67
CA ALA A 251 -11.45 11.25 -11.79
C ALA A 251 -10.68 12.44 -12.42
N ASP A 252 -10.96 13.67 -12.01
CA ASP A 252 -10.31 14.85 -12.56
C ASP A 252 -8.82 14.84 -12.20
N GLY A 253 -7.96 15.04 -13.21
CA GLY A 253 -6.50 14.99 -13.04
C GLY A 253 -5.92 13.57 -12.93
N THR A 254 -6.74 12.51 -12.98
CA THR A 254 -6.25 11.13 -12.99
C THR A 254 -5.80 10.69 -14.39
N ASN A 255 -4.82 9.77 -14.43
CA ASN A 255 -4.27 9.21 -15.66
C ASN A 255 -4.22 7.67 -15.61
N PRO A 256 -5.38 6.99 -15.49
CA PRO A 256 -5.42 5.53 -15.43
C PRO A 256 -4.91 4.89 -16.75
N PRO A 257 -4.23 3.75 -16.67
CA PRO A 257 -3.73 3.06 -17.86
C PRO A 257 -4.87 2.49 -18.71
N SER A 258 -4.60 2.28 -20.00
CA SER A 258 -5.47 1.50 -20.89
C SER A 258 -4.81 0.15 -21.14
N ASP A 259 -5.49 -0.94 -20.80
CA ASP A 259 -4.96 -2.30 -20.92
C ASP A 259 -6.06 -3.33 -21.25
N LEU A 260 -5.73 -4.62 -21.19
CA LEU A 260 -6.67 -5.73 -21.45
C LEU A 260 -7.85 -5.81 -20.46
N ASN A 261 -7.81 -5.06 -19.36
CA ASN A 261 -8.85 -5.03 -18.35
C ASN A 261 -9.85 -3.88 -18.53
N GLY A 262 -9.48 -2.85 -19.30
CA GLY A 262 -10.34 -1.72 -19.61
C GLY A 262 -9.55 -0.49 -20.04
N ASP A 263 -10.20 0.36 -20.83
CA ASP A 263 -9.65 1.64 -21.23
C ASP A 263 -9.70 2.68 -20.09
N SER A 264 -8.98 3.79 -20.28
CA SER A 264 -8.86 4.85 -19.29
C SER A 264 -10.22 5.50 -18.97
N ASP A 265 -11.11 5.64 -19.95
CA ASP A 265 -12.41 6.29 -19.75
C ASP A 265 -13.36 5.42 -18.93
N TYR A 266 -13.34 4.10 -19.16
CA TYR A 266 -14.02 3.13 -18.33
C TYR A 266 -13.52 3.17 -16.88
N ARG A 267 -12.21 3.27 -16.66
CA ARG A 267 -11.62 3.37 -15.32
C ARG A 267 -12.01 4.68 -14.62
N ARG A 268 -12.02 5.81 -15.33
CA ARG A 268 -12.52 7.10 -14.79
C ARG A 268 -13.98 7.00 -14.39
N HIS A 269 -14.82 6.41 -15.23
CA HIS A 269 -16.23 6.16 -14.90
C HIS A 269 -16.38 5.28 -13.65
N LEU A 270 -15.63 4.17 -13.58
CA LEU A 270 -15.62 3.29 -12.41
C LEU A 270 -15.18 4.02 -11.14
N ALA A 271 -14.14 4.86 -11.21
CA ALA A 271 -13.65 5.60 -10.04
C ALA A 271 -14.76 6.43 -9.38
N THR A 272 -15.61 7.12 -10.15
CA THR A 272 -16.76 7.87 -9.61
C THR A 272 -17.76 6.94 -8.90
N VAL A 273 -18.10 5.81 -9.52
CA VAL A 273 -19.06 4.84 -8.95
C VAL A 273 -18.52 4.20 -7.68
N LEU A 274 -17.27 3.75 -7.70
CA LEU A 274 -16.64 3.03 -6.59
C LEU A 274 -16.32 3.98 -5.43
N THR A 275 -15.96 5.23 -5.70
CA THR A 275 -15.72 6.24 -4.64
C THR A 275 -17.01 6.53 -3.89
N ARG A 276 -18.13 6.71 -4.59
CA ARG A 276 -19.45 6.86 -3.95
C ARG A 276 -19.76 5.68 -3.03
N ARG A 277 -19.58 4.44 -3.51
CA ARG A 277 -19.84 3.22 -2.73
C ARG A 277 -18.93 3.12 -1.51
N ALA A 278 -17.64 3.40 -1.69
CA ALA A 278 -16.67 3.31 -0.62
C ALA A 278 -16.94 4.33 0.49
N VAL A 279 -17.25 5.57 0.12
CA VAL A 279 -17.56 6.64 1.08
C VAL A 279 -18.88 6.36 1.81
N LEU A 280 -19.93 5.90 1.12
CA LEU A 280 -21.19 5.50 1.77
C LEU A 280 -20.98 4.39 2.79
N ALA A 281 -20.31 3.31 2.37
CA ALA A 281 -20.01 2.18 3.25
C ALA A 281 -19.14 2.58 4.44
N ALA A 282 -18.14 3.45 4.23
CA ALA A 282 -17.30 3.97 5.31
C ALA A 282 -18.08 4.92 6.24
N ALA A 283 -19.03 5.70 5.74
CA ALA A 283 -19.84 6.60 6.55
C ALA A 283 -20.95 5.87 7.34
N GLY A 284 -21.21 4.59 7.06
CA GLY A 284 -22.27 3.80 7.67
C GLY A 284 -23.67 4.14 7.14
N ALA A 285 -23.76 4.63 5.90
CA ALA A 285 -24.99 5.11 5.24
C ALA A 285 -25.49 4.17 4.13
#